data_AF-A0A7C6IC47-F1
#
_entry.id   AF-A0A7C6IC47-F1
#
_cell.length_a   1.000
_cell.length_b   1.000
_cell.length_c   1.000
_cell.angle_alpha   90.00
_cell.angle_beta   90.00
_cell.angle_gamma   90.00
#
_symmetry.space_group_name_H-M   'P 1'
#
loop_
_entity.id
_entity.type
_entity.pdbx_description
1 polymer ?
#
loop_
_entity_poly.entity_id
_entity_poly.type
_entity_poly.pdbx_seq_one_letter_code
_entity_poly.pdbx_strand_id
1 'polypeptide(L)'
;MSIQLSSLWTTAAWREAARVRAAEVDLEHLYLGLITVGGAAARLLGSHGITLAGARRRVREAMSVDLAALGVDIADLPSPIHFMQLGDPAWKATPRAEAFLKELKAADTYGMLVALLKEPSGTVRRLVHADGVTPQDLVPELKQGADDPYAPESVPADDAILPRPNRAQRVRRYVSAPPDAVVDALADPALLALWAYDPVTSQVSDGGLRHRMEKGGRSLTVTLDCTRTHENGVDVVTWTHTATDGQHAGETLTYDRFAVNPAPGGSEIVRTAGRRTFGLLGRLLSPVHDLFGSWGILHTMQAITFGIADRQPS
;
A
#
# COMPACT_ATOMS: atom_id res chain seq x y z
N MET A 1 7.69 -18.48 0.99
CA MET A 1 7.28 -17.06 1.07
C MET A 1 8.50 -16.17 1.19
N SER A 2 8.60 -15.09 0.41
CA SER A 2 9.61 -14.07 0.67
C SER A 2 9.32 -13.40 2.02
N ILE A 3 10.35 -13.18 2.85
CA ILE A 3 10.20 -12.52 4.17
C ILE A 3 9.51 -11.16 4.03
N GLN A 4 9.77 -10.46 2.92
CA GLN A 4 9.20 -9.14 2.64
C GLN A 4 7.69 -9.20 2.38
N LEU A 5 7.23 -10.14 1.55
CA LEU A 5 5.80 -10.27 1.26
C LEU A 5 5.03 -10.70 2.51
N SER A 6 5.58 -11.63 3.30
CA SER A 6 5.01 -12.02 4.58
C SER A 6 4.83 -10.83 5.51
N SER A 7 5.89 -10.03 5.68
CA SER A 7 5.87 -8.86 6.56
C SER A 7 4.86 -7.82 6.09
N LEU A 8 4.80 -7.54 4.79
CA LEU A 8 3.84 -6.57 4.25
C LEU A 8 2.41 -7.06 4.47
N TRP A 9 2.15 -8.34 4.21
CA TRP A 9 0.82 -8.88 4.38
C TRP A 9 0.35 -8.92 5.82
N THR A 10 1.18 -9.36 6.76
CA THR A 10 0.81 -9.31 8.18
C THR A 10 0.65 -7.86 8.64
N THR A 11 1.54 -6.94 8.29
CA THR A 11 1.37 -5.52 8.60
C THR A 11 0.05 -4.96 8.04
N ALA A 12 -0.35 -5.32 6.82
CA ALA A 12 -1.65 -4.91 6.28
C ALA A 12 -2.82 -5.52 7.06
N ALA A 13 -2.78 -6.81 7.34
CA ALA A 13 -3.83 -7.49 8.08
C ALA A 13 -4.05 -6.86 9.46
N TRP A 14 -2.97 -6.53 10.14
CA TRP A 14 -3.06 -5.85 11.42
C TRP A 14 -3.59 -4.43 11.32
N ARG A 15 -3.27 -3.68 10.25
CA ARG A 15 -3.87 -2.36 10.03
C ARG A 15 -5.39 -2.46 9.86
N GLU A 16 -5.86 -3.51 9.18
CA GLU A 16 -7.30 -3.77 9.04
C GLU A 16 -7.95 -4.15 10.39
N ALA A 17 -7.26 -4.93 11.23
CA ALA A 17 -7.73 -5.24 12.58
C ALA A 17 -7.75 -3.99 13.49
N ALA A 18 -6.67 -3.22 13.49
CA ALA A 18 -6.52 -2.00 14.28
C ALA A 18 -7.55 -0.93 13.87
N ARG A 19 -7.86 -0.84 12.57
CA ARG A 19 -8.92 0.03 12.03
C ARG A 19 -10.26 -0.20 12.74
N VAL A 20 -10.60 -1.44 13.09
CA VAL A 20 -11.85 -1.76 13.81
C VAL A 20 -11.64 -1.97 15.31
N ARG A 21 -10.45 -1.64 15.84
CA ARG A 21 -10.06 -1.84 17.25
C ARG A 21 -10.14 -3.30 17.70
N ALA A 22 -9.97 -4.23 16.77
CA ALA A 22 -9.84 -5.64 17.12
C ALA A 22 -8.56 -5.85 17.95
N ALA A 23 -8.67 -6.61 19.04
CA ALA A 23 -7.54 -6.89 19.92
C ALA A 23 -6.50 -7.83 19.27
N GLU A 24 -6.95 -8.67 18.34
CA GLU A 24 -6.16 -9.69 17.66
C GLU A 24 -6.52 -9.73 16.17
N VAL A 25 -5.53 -10.05 15.34
CA VAL A 25 -5.71 -10.31 13.92
C VAL A 25 -6.32 -11.68 13.72
N ASP A 26 -7.26 -11.76 12.78
CA ASP A 26 -7.94 -13.00 12.43
C ASP A 26 -7.99 -13.21 10.91
N LEU A 27 -8.60 -14.31 10.45
CA LEU A 27 -8.60 -14.74 9.04
C LEU A 27 -9.23 -13.70 8.10
N GLU A 28 -10.30 -13.02 8.51
CA GLU A 28 -10.91 -11.92 7.75
C GLU A 28 -9.95 -10.74 7.60
N HIS A 29 -9.16 -10.45 8.64
CA HIS A 29 -8.15 -9.39 8.60
C HIS A 29 -6.98 -9.78 7.69
N LEU A 30 -6.56 -11.05 7.70
CA LEU A 30 -5.60 -11.58 6.74
C LEU A 30 -6.13 -11.47 5.30
N TYR A 31 -7.40 -11.76 5.07
CA TYR A 31 -8.04 -11.59 3.78
C TYR A 31 -8.06 -10.13 3.32
N LEU A 32 -8.52 -9.19 4.16
CA LEU A 32 -8.51 -7.76 3.85
C LEU A 32 -7.08 -7.27 3.59
N GLY A 33 -6.12 -7.68 4.42
CA GLY A 33 -4.72 -7.34 4.26
C GLY A 33 -4.13 -7.82 2.93
N LEU A 34 -4.59 -8.98 2.43
CA LEU A 34 -4.15 -9.51 1.14
C LEU A 34 -4.63 -8.64 -0.03
N ILE A 35 -5.87 -8.16 0.04
CA ILE A 35 -6.41 -7.22 -0.95
C ILE A 35 -5.63 -5.90 -0.90
N THR A 36 -5.31 -5.41 0.31
CA THR A 36 -4.59 -4.14 0.50
C THR A 36 -3.13 -4.18 0.05
N VAL A 37 -2.45 -5.32 0.23
CA VAL A 37 -1.09 -5.56 -0.31
C VAL A 37 -1.07 -5.42 -1.84
N GLY A 38 -2.19 -5.71 -2.49
CA GLY A 38 -2.30 -5.69 -3.94
C GLY A 38 -1.68 -6.93 -4.60
N GLY A 39 -1.32 -6.78 -5.87
CA GLY A 39 -0.74 -7.86 -6.68
C GLY A 39 -1.78 -8.80 -7.27
N ALA A 40 -1.36 -10.01 -7.67
CA ALA A 40 -2.18 -10.93 -8.44
C ALA A 40 -3.51 -11.32 -7.78
N ALA A 41 -3.50 -11.64 -6.48
CA ALA A 41 -4.72 -11.98 -5.75
C ALA A 41 -5.73 -10.83 -5.72
N ALA A 42 -5.27 -9.61 -5.42
CA ALA A 42 -6.13 -8.44 -5.38
C ALA A 42 -6.65 -8.07 -6.77
N ARG A 43 -5.82 -8.18 -7.80
CA ARG A 43 -6.21 -7.96 -9.21
C ARG A 43 -7.30 -8.94 -9.64
N LEU A 44 -7.14 -10.21 -9.30
CA LEU A 44 -8.15 -11.22 -9.59
C LEU A 44 -9.45 -10.96 -8.82
N LEU A 45 -9.38 -10.71 -7.52
CA LEU A 45 -10.58 -10.37 -6.74
C LEU A 45 -11.28 -9.14 -7.35
N GLY A 46 -10.50 -8.15 -7.77
CA GLY A 46 -10.95 -6.98 -8.52
C GLY A 46 -11.66 -7.31 -9.83
N SER A 47 -11.14 -8.22 -10.66
CA SER A 47 -11.80 -8.61 -11.92
C SER A 47 -13.17 -9.24 -11.69
N HIS A 48 -13.39 -9.83 -10.52
CA HIS A 48 -14.69 -10.34 -10.07
C HIS A 48 -15.53 -9.31 -9.27
N GLY A 49 -15.11 -8.04 -9.22
CA GLY A 49 -15.84 -6.96 -8.54
C GLY A 49 -15.62 -6.90 -7.02
N ILE A 50 -14.75 -7.74 -6.46
CA ILE A 50 -14.40 -7.73 -5.04
C ILE A 50 -13.34 -6.65 -4.82
N THR A 51 -13.79 -5.50 -4.31
CA THR A 51 -12.93 -4.38 -3.92
C THR A 51 -12.62 -4.42 -2.43
N LEU A 52 -11.56 -3.74 -1.99
CA LEU A 52 -11.24 -3.62 -0.56
C LEU A 52 -12.39 -2.98 0.25
N ALA A 53 -13.01 -1.93 -0.28
CA ALA A 53 -14.16 -1.28 0.36
C ALA A 53 -15.35 -2.26 0.48
N GLY A 54 -15.65 -3.00 -0.59
CA GLY A 54 -16.68 -4.05 -0.58
C GLY A 54 -16.38 -5.14 0.44
N ALA A 55 -15.16 -5.67 0.45
CA ALA A 55 -14.74 -6.70 1.38
C ALA A 55 -14.81 -6.22 2.85
N ARG A 56 -14.40 -4.98 3.14
CA ARG A 56 -14.54 -4.36 4.48
C ARG A 56 -16.01 -4.32 4.90
N ARG A 57 -16.90 -3.92 3.99
CA ARG A 57 -18.34 -3.92 4.24
C ARG A 57 -18.88 -5.33 4.50
N ARG A 58 -18.46 -6.35 3.73
CA ARG A 58 -18.86 -7.76 3.97
C ARG A 58 -18.42 -8.28 5.34
N VAL A 59 -17.20 -7.94 5.76
CA VAL A 59 -16.72 -8.28 7.10
C VAL A 59 -17.58 -7.60 8.17
N ARG A 60 -17.93 -6.32 7.97
CA ARG A 60 -18.80 -5.59 8.89
C ARG A 60 -20.22 -6.16 8.93
N GLU A 61 -20.79 -6.54 7.80
CA GLU A 61 -22.11 -7.19 7.69
C GLU A 61 -22.11 -8.54 8.42
N ALA A 62 -21.08 -9.37 8.22
CA ALA A 62 -20.95 -10.65 8.92
C ALA A 62 -20.86 -10.45 10.44
N MET A 63 -20.03 -9.50 10.90
CA MET A 63 -19.93 -9.14 12.31
C MET A 63 -21.26 -8.62 12.87
N SER A 64 -22.04 -7.87 12.09
CA SER A 64 -23.36 -7.38 12.51
C SER A 64 -24.33 -8.51 12.78
N VAL A 65 -24.32 -9.56 11.95
CA VAL A 65 -25.17 -10.74 12.14
C VAL A 65 -24.79 -11.47 13.43
N ASP A 66 -23.50 -11.66 13.67
CA ASP A 66 -23.00 -12.33 14.87
C ASP A 66 -23.33 -11.53 16.16
N LEU A 67 -23.18 -10.21 16.13
CA LEU A 67 -23.51 -9.32 17.25
C LEU A 67 -25.01 -9.25 17.52
N ALA A 68 -25.84 -9.21 16.47
CA ALA A 68 -27.29 -9.20 16.60
C ALA A 68 -27.79 -10.49 17.28
N ALA A 69 -27.16 -11.63 17.02
CA ALA A 69 -27.45 -12.89 17.71
C ALA A 69 -27.15 -12.84 19.23
N LEU A 70 -26.27 -11.91 19.65
CA LEU A 70 -25.95 -11.62 21.05
C LEU A 70 -26.75 -10.44 21.63
N GLY A 71 -27.68 -9.86 20.85
CA GLY A 71 -28.47 -8.69 21.26
C GLY A 71 -27.69 -7.37 21.26
N VAL A 72 -26.59 -7.28 20.51
CA VAL A 72 -25.75 -6.08 20.37
C VAL A 72 -25.95 -5.48 18.98
N ASP A 73 -26.24 -4.18 18.90
CA ASP A 73 -26.31 -3.46 17.62
C ASP A 73 -24.90 -3.02 17.18
N ILE A 74 -24.58 -3.24 15.91
CA ILE A 74 -23.31 -2.79 15.32
C ILE A 74 -23.22 -1.26 15.24
N ALA A 75 -24.35 -0.56 15.25
CA ALA A 75 -24.42 0.91 15.29
C ALA A 75 -23.85 1.48 16.59
N ASP A 76 -23.85 0.70 17.67
CA ASP A 76 -23.27 1.11 18.97
C ASP A 76 -21.74 1.00 18.98
N LEU A 77 -21.14 0.35 17.97
CA LEU A 77 -19.70 0.26 17.85
C LEU A 77 -19.09 1.55 17.28
N PRO A 78 -17.92 1.98 17.77
CA PRO A 78 -17.20 3.11 17.21
C PRO A 78 -16.94 2.96 15.71
N SER A 79 -16.96 4.08 15.00
CA SER A 79 -16.58 4.11 13.58
C SER A 79 -15.13 3.61 13.38
N PRO A 80 -14.84 2.95 12.25
CA PRO A 80 -13.48 2.53 11.91
C PRO A 80 -12.47 3.70 11.94
N ILE A 81 -11.26 3.44 12.42
CA ILE A 81 -10.16 4.41 12.50
C ILE A 81 -9.53 4.60 11.11
N HIS A 82 -9.26 5.84 10.73
CA HIS A 82 -8.51 6.13 9.50
C HIS A 82 -7.05 5.74 9.63
N PHE A 83 -6.44 5.28 8.54
CA PHE A 83 -5.07 4.81 8.48
C PHE A 83 -4.06 5.80 9.06
N MET A 84 -4.24 7.09 8.75
CA MET A 84 -3.39 8.20 9.26
C MET A 84 -3.44 8.38 10.78
N GLN A 85 -4.47 7.83 11.44
CA GLN A 85 -4.69 7.91 12.89
C GLN A 85 -4.28 6.62 13.61
N LEU A 86 -3.89 5.58 12.86
CA LEU A 86 -3.40 4.34 13.45
C LEU A 86 -2.02 4.59 14.05
N GLY A 87 -1.85 4.19 15.31
CA GLY A 87 -0.52 4.08 15.92
C GLY A 87 0.21 2.83 15.44
N ASP A 88 1.27 2.46 16.17
CA ASP A 88 2.06 1.24 15.92
C ASP A 88 1.95 0.22 17.08
N PRO A 89 0.74 -0.25 17.47
CA PRO A 89 0.61 -1.27 18.51
C PRO A 89 1.24 -2.64 18.18
N ALA A 90 1.53 -3.41 19.22
CA ALA A 90 2.12 -4.74 19.09
C ALA A 90 1.21 -5.71 18.32
N TRP A 91 1.80 -6.43 17.35
CA TRP A 91 1.13 -7.50 16.61
C TRP A 91 0.66 -8.63 17.53
N LYS A 92 -0.60 -9.04 17.39
CA LYS A 92 -1.21 -10.22 18.00
C LYS A 92 -2.19 -10.85 17.03
N ALA A 93 -2.28 -12.18 17.03
CA ALA A 93 -3.21 -12.93 16.20
C ALA A 93 -3.97 -13.94 17.05
N THR A 94 -5.19 -14.28 16.64
CA THR A 94 -5.95 -15.35 17.30
C THR A 94 -5.24 -16.69 17.14
N PRO A 95 -5.49 -17.69 18.01
CA PRO A 95 -4.86 -19.01 17.88
C PRO A 95 -5.08 -19.66 16.52
N ARG A 96 -6.25 -19.45 15.90
CA ARG A 96 -6.57 -19.98 14.56
C ARG A 96 -5.77 -19.29 13.46
N ALA A 97 -5.64 -17.96 13.50
CA ALA A 97 -4.86 -17.21 12.53
C ALA A 97 -3.36 -17.50 12.68
N GLU A 98 -2.88 -17.66 13.91
CA GLU A 98 -1.50 -18.07 14.18
C GLU A 98 -1.20 -19.48 13.64
N ALA A 99 -2.08 -20.45 13.91
CA ALA A 99 -1.96 -21.80 13.36
C ALA A 99 -1.96 -21.80 11.83
N PHE A 100 -2.86 -21.04 11.21
CA PHE A 100 -2.92 -20.86 9.76
C PHE A 100 -1.62 -20.28 9.18
N LEU A 101 -1.10 -19.19 9.76
CA LEU A 101 0.15 -18.56 9.31
C LEU A 101 1.35 -19.50 9.47
N LYS A 102 1.38 -20.33 10.51
CA LYS A 102 2.44 -21.32 10.75
C LYS A 102 2.46 -22.44 9.72
N GLU A 103 1.29 -22.88 9.25
CA GLU A 103 1.16 -23.94 8.25
C GLU A 103 1.27 -23.44 6.81
N LEU A 104 1.13 -22.13 6.60
CA LEU A 104 1.10 -21.52 5.28
C LEU A 104 2.40 -21.75 4.50
N LYS A 105 2.27 -22.40 3.35
CA LYS A 105 3.34 -22.57 2.36
C LYS A 105 2.94 -21.91 1.04
N ALA A 106 2.99 -20.58 1.01
CA ALA A 106 2.74 -19.79 -0.19
C ALA A 106 4.02 -19.09 -0.67
N ALA A 107 4.20 -18.98 -1.99
CA ALA A 107 5.31 -18.23 -2.59
C ALA A 107 4.91 -16.77 -2.87
N ASP A 108 3.65 -16.55 -3.20
CA ASP A 108 3.07 -15.32 -3.74
C ASP A 108 1.69 -15.02 -3.12
N THR A 109 1.09 -13.89 -3.51
CA THR A 109 -0.24 -13.49 -3.01
C THR A 109 -1.35 -14.44 -3.48
N TYR A 110 -1.15 -15.09 -4.63
CA TYR A 110 -2.07 -16.08 -5.17
C TYR A 110 -2.21 -17.30 -4.23
N GLY A 111 -1.09 -17.94 -3.89
CA GLY A 111 -1.04 -19.07 -2.97
C GLY A 111 -1.61 -18.72 -1.59
N MET A 112 -1.46 -17.46 -1.15
CA MET A 112 -2.09 -16.97 0.08
C MET A 112 -3.61 -16.96 -0.01
N LEU A 113 -4.18 -16.46 -1.11
CA LEU A 113 -5.63 -16.46 -1.33
C LEU A 113 -6.19 -17.89 -1.37
N VAL A 114 -5.52 -18.80 -2.09
CA VAL A 114 -5.94 -20.21 -2.15
C VAL A 114 -5.90 -20.86 -0.77
N ALA A 115 -4.87 -20.60 0.03
CA ALA A 115 -4.78 -21.12 1.39
C ALA A 115 -5.93 -20.59 2.26
N LEU A 116 -6.22 -19.28 2.21
CA LEU A 116 -7.34 -18.67 2.92
C LEU A 116 -8.70 -19.27 2.50
N LEU A 117 -8.91 -19.53 1.22
CA LEU A 117 -10.16 -20.13 0.71
C LEU A 117 -10.34 -21.61 1.13
N LYS A 118 -9.23 -22.32 1.33
CA LYS A 118 -9.19 -23.72 1.79
C LYS A 118 -9.21 -23.86 3.31
N GLU A 119 -9.07 -22.77 4.05
CA GLU A 119 -9.05 -22.79 5.50
C GLU A 119 -10.35 -23.44 6.04
N PRO A 120 -10.27 -24.38 7.01
CA PRO A 120 -11.40 -25.21 7.42
C PRO A 120 -12.64 -24.47 7.93
N SER A 121 -12.48 -23.34 8.63
CA SER A 121 -13.62 -22.56 9.14
C SER A 121 -14.49 -22.00 8.02
N GLY A 122 -13.94 -21.85 6.80
CA GLY A 122 -14.63 -21.33 5.63
C GLY A 122 -14.97 -19.85 5.72
N THR A 123 -14.35 -19.10 6.64
CA THR A 123 -14.60 -17.67 6.86
C THR A 123 -14.41 -16.86 5.57
N VAL A 124 -13.25 -16.97 4.92
CA VAL A 124 -12.97 -16.24 3.68
C VAL A 124 -13.84 -16.72 2.52
N ARG A 125 -14.14 -18.02 2.47
CA ARG A 125 -15.07 -18.58 1.49
C ARG A 125 -16.46 -17.95 1.58
N ARG A 126 -16.98 -17.77 2.81
CA ARG A 126 -18.28 -17.11 3.02
C ARG A 126 -18.26 -15.65 2.58
N LEU A 127 -17.18 -14.91 2.86
CA LEU A 127 -17.04 -13.51 2.46
C LEU A 127 -17.02 -13.35 0.92
N VAL A 128 -16.20 -14.15 0.23
CA VAL A 128 -16.15 -14.16 -1.24
C VAL A 128 -17.50 -14.55 -1.85
N HIS A 129 -18.18 -15.53 -1.26
CA HIS A 129 -19.51 -15.94 -1.71
C HIS A 129 -20.58 -14.86 -1.47
N ALA A 130 -20.47 -14.07 -0.41
CA ALA A 130 -21.37 -12.95 -0.14
C ALA A 130 -21.29 -11.87 -1.24
N ASP A 131 -20.14 -11.75 -1.91
CA ASP A 131 -19.97 -10.91 -3.11
C ASP A 131 -20.43 -11.57 -4.41
N GLY A 132 -21.11 -12.72 -4.33
CA GLY A 132 -21.66 -13.43 -5.50
C GLY A 132 -20.63 -14.23 -6.29
N VAL A 133 -19.40 -14.36 -5.78
CA VAL A 133 -18.32 -15.09 -6.45
C VAL A 133 -18.22 -16.50 -5.89
N THR A 134 -18.26 -17.50 -6.77
CA THR A 134 -18.04 -18.88 -6.36
C THR A 134 -16.52 -19.13 -6.30
N PRO A 135 -15.97 -19.65 -5.19
CA PRO A 135 -14.52 -19.85 -5.06
C PRO A 135 -13.90 -20.72 -6.17
N GLN A 136 -14.68 -21.64 -6.75
CA GLN A 136 -14.28 -22.46 -7.88
C GLN A 136 -14.01 -21.63 -9.15
N ASP A 137 -14.71 -20.52 -9.34
CA ASP A 137 -14.59 -19.65 -10.52
C ASP A 137 -13.26 -18.90 -10.52
N LEU A 138 -12.66 -18.71 -9.34
CA LEU A 138 -11.33 -18.10 -9.21
C LEU A 138 -10.24 -19.04 -9.77
N VAL A 139 -10.37 -20.36 -9.60
CA VAL A 139 -9.30 -21.36 -9.78
C VAL A 139 -8.63 -21.37 -11.17
N PRO A 140 -9.35 -21.18 -12.30
CA PRO A 140 -8.74 -21.12 -13.63
C PRO A 140 -7.87 -19.88 -13.85
N GLU A 141 -8.34 -18.69 -13.46
CA GLU A 141 -7.66 -17.40 -13.65
C GLU A 141 -6.49 -17.21 -12.67
N LEU A 142 -6.66 -17.79 -11.48
CA LEU A 142 -5.65 -17.96 -10.42
C LEU A 142 -4.31 -18.55 -10.94
N LYS A 143 -4.30 -19.37 -12.00
CA LYS A 143 -3.06 -19.94 -12.60
C LYS A 143 -2.31 -19.01 -13.55
N GLN A 144 -2.95 -17.99 -14.11
CA GLN A 144 -2.35 -17.11 -15.13
C GLN A 144 -1.65 -15.88 -14.52
N GLY A 145 -2.00 -15.48 -13.30
CA GLY A 145 -1.48 -14.28 -12.64
C GLY A 145 -0.27 -14.49 -11.69
N ALA A 146 0.25 -15.72 -11.57
CA ALA A 146 1.24 -16.08 -10.55
C ALA A 146 2.64 -15.46 -10.75
N ASP A 147 2.94 -14.94 -11.94
CA ASP A 147 4.28 -14.47 -12.30
C ASP A 147 4.55 -12.99 -11.98
N ASP A 148 3.66 -12.29 -11.27
CA ASP A 148 3.84 -10.86 -10.95
C ASP A 148 4.94 -10.66 -9.88
N PRO A 149 6.12 -10.13 -10.24
CA PRO A 149 7.19 -9.97 -9.28
C PRO A 149 6.82 -8.86 -8.29
N TYR A 150 6.59 -9.26 -7.04
CA TYR A 150 6.32 -8.33 -5.94
C TYR A 150 7.57 -7.48 -5.56
N ALA A 151 8.71 -7.65 -6.24
CA ALA A 151 9.96 -6.96 -5.96
C ALA A 151 10.07 -5.60 -6.69
N PRO A 152 10.75 -4.60 -6.10
CA PRO A 152 11.12 -3.38 -6.81
C PRO A 152 12.13 -3.65 -7.92
N GLU A 153 11.96 -2.96 -9.04
CA GLU A 153 12.86 -2.98 -10.18
C GLU A 153 13.77 -1.75 -10.16
N SER A 154 15.06 -1.91 -10.43
CA SER A 154 15.96 -0.77 -10.65
C SER A 154 15.78 -0.27 -12.08
N VAL A 155 15.47 1.01 -12.24
CA VAL A 155 15.24 1.63 -13.56
C VAL A 155 16.08 2.92 -13.70
N PRO A 156 16.37 3.37 -14.92
CA PRO A 156 16.95 4.68 -15.13
C PRO A 156 16.07 5.79 -14.53
N ALA A 157 16.70 6.76 -13.88
CA ALA A 157 15.99 7.97 -13.44
C ALA A 157 15.75 8.90 -14.63
N ASP A 158 14.75 9.77 -14.50
CA ASP A 158 14.48 10.82 -15.47
C ASP A 158 15.47 11.97 -15.28
N ASP A 159 16.41 12.13 -16.22
CA ASP A 159 17.44 13.17 -16.18
C ASP A 159 16.89 14.58 -16.43
N ALA A 160 15.70 14.72 -17.01
CA ALA A 160 15.05 16.02 -17.18
C ALA A 160 14.43 16.52 -15.86
N ILE A 161 14.06 15.61 -14.96
CA ILE A 161 13.49 15.94 -13.64
C ILE A 161 14.58 15.97 -12.56
N LEU A 162 15.54 15.04 -12.62
CA LEU A 162 16.47 14.79 -11.53
C LEU A 162 17.94 14.89 -11.99
N PRO A 163 18.73 15.83 -11.49
CA PRO A 163 20.14 15.98 -11.88
C PRO A 163 20.99 14.74 -11.57
N ARG A 164 21.93 14.43 -12.48
CA ARG A 164 22.92 13.37 -12.26
C ARG A 164 23.95 13.76 -11.17
N PRO A 165 24.51 12.79 -10.43
CA PRO A 165 24.23 11.36 -10.47
C PRO A 165 22.92 11.01 -9.73
N ASN A 166 22.08 10.21 -10.37
CA ASN A 166 20.73 9.85 -9.92
C ASN A 166 20.50 8.34 -10.05
N ARG A 167 19.42 7.85 -9.42
CA ARG A 167 18.94 6.46 -9.51
C ARG A 167 17.43 6.46 -9.33
N ALA A 168 16.75 5.45 -9.88
CA ALA A 168 15.33 5.26 -9.63
C ALA A 168 14.98 3.80 -9.38
N GLN A 169 13.91 3.61 -8.61
CA GLN A 169 13.28 2.32 -8.40
C GLN A 169 11.82 2.38 -8.85
N ARG A 170 11.34 1.29 -9.41
CA ARG A 170 9.97 1.14 -9.91
C ARG A 170 9.27 -0.01 -9.22
N VAL A 171 8.01 0.22 -8.88
CA VAL A 171 7.10 -0.80 -8.34
C VAL A 171 5.74 -0.67 -9.00
N ARG A 172 5.09 -1.80 -9.26
CA ARG A 172 3.73 -1.87 -9.80
C ARG A 172 2.78 -2.45 -8.76
N ARG A 173 1.65 -1.81 -8.50
CA ARG A 173 0.65 -2.30 -7.55
C ARG A 173 -0.76 -2.09 -8.05
N TYR A 174 -1.54 -3.16 -7.99
CA TYR A 174 -2.99 -3.09 -8.09
C TYR A 174 -3.58 -2.39 -6.86
N VAL A 175 -4.53 -1.49 -7.08
CA VAL A 175 -5.32 -0.81 -6.05
C VAL A 175 -6.80 -0.94 -6.41
N SER A 176 -7.61 -1.34 -5.43
CA SER A 176 -9.07 -1.49 -5.57
C SER A 176 -9.81 -0.14 -5.53
N ALA A 177 -9.50 0.75 -6.48
CA ALA A 177 -10.15 2.05 -6.63
C ALA A 177 -10.11 2.49 -8.10
N PRO A 178 -11.11 3.27 -8.57
CA PRO A 178 -11.16 3.74 -9.94
C PRO A 178 -10.02 4.74 -10.24
N PRO A 179 -9.54 4.84 -11.50
CA PRO A 179 -8.39 5.66 -11.86
C PRO A 179 -8.49 7.11 -11.41
N ASP A 180 -9.62 7.78 -11.63
CA ASP A 180 -9.81 9.18 -11.25
C ASP A 180 -9.63 9.40 -9.74
N ALA A 181 -10.23 8.51 -8.92
CA ALA A 181 -10.09 8.59 -7.47
C ALA A 181 -8.65 8.32 -7.00
N VAL A 182 -7.93 7.43 -7.70
CA VAL A 182 -6.51 7.17 -7.45
C VAL A 182 -5.66 8.39 -7.80
N VAL A 183 -5.87 9.00 -8.96
CA VAL A 183 -5.16 10.20 -9.42
C VAL A 183 -5.40 11.37 -8.45
N ASP A 184 -6.66 11.60 -8.08
CA ASP A 184 -7.02 12.65 -7.13
C ASP A 184 -6.37 12.44 -5.77
N ALA A 185 -6.36 11.19 -5.29
CA ALA A 185 -5.71 10.87 -4.03
C ALA A 185 -4.19 11.06 -4.09
N LEU A 186 -3.53 10.58 -5.14
CA LEU A 186 -2.07 10.68 -5.29
C LEU A 186 -1.60 12.13 -5.40
N ALA A 187 -2.40 13.02 -5.95
CA ALA A 187 -2.06 14.43 -6.10
C ALA A 187 -2.51 15.31 -4.92
N ASP A 188 -3.15 14.74 -3.91
CA ASP A 188 -3.54 15.46 -2.70
C ASP A 188 -2.36 15.59 -1.72
N PRO A 189 -1.95 16.82 -1.36
CA PRO A 189 -0.90 17.05 -0.38
C PRO A 189 -1.12 16.37 0.97
N ALA A 190 -2.38 16.12 1.37
CA ALA A 190 -2.69 15.48 2.65
C ALA A 190 -2.19 14.02 2.73
N LEU A 191 -1.93 13.35 1.59
CA LEU A 191 -1.32 12.03 1.60
C LEU A 191 0.21 12.05 1.61
N LEU A 192 0.87 13.20 1.43
CA LEU A 192 2.34 13.27 1.39
C LEU A 192 2.98 12.73 2.68
N ALA A 193 2.31 12.87 3.83
CA ALA A 193 2.75 12.30 5.10
C ALA A 193 2.92 10.76 5.07
N LEU A 194 2.36 10.07 4.06
CA LEU A 194 2.51 8.63 3.87
C LEU A 194 3.82 8.20 3.22
N TRP A 195 4.47 9.09 2.45
CA TRP A 195 5.63 8.72 1.64
C TRP A 195 6.74 9.75 1.52
N ALA A 196 6.40 11.02 1.66
CA ALA A 196 7.25 12.11 1.21
C ALA A 196 8.22 12.60 2.29
N TYR A 197 7.87 12.43 3.56
CA TYR A 197 8.69 12.82 4.70
C TYR A 197 8.43 11.93 5.92
N ASP A 198 9.42 11.86 6.81
CA ASP A 198 9.32 11.14 8.08
C ASP A 198 8.63 12.04 9.12
N PRO A 199 7.46 11.64 9.66
CA PRO A 199 6.69 12.47 10.59
C PRO A 199 7.39 12.65 11.95
N VAL A 200 8.36 11.80 12.30
CA VAL A 200 9.10 11.89 13.57
C VAL A 200 10.23 12.92 13.48
N THR A 201 10.89 12.99 12.33
CA THR A 201 12.13 13.78 12.15
C THR A 201 11.96 15.02 11.29
N SER A 202 10.80 15.20 10.65
CA SER A 202 10.53 16.34 9.75
C SER A 202 9.58 17.34 10.40
N GLN A 203 9.97 18.62 10.38
CA GLN A 203 9.06 19.73 10.68
C GLN A 203 8.37 20.13 9.39
N VAL A 204 7.06 19.95 9.31
CA VAL A 204 6.27 20.16 8.09
C VAL A 204 5.45 21.44 8.23
N SER A 205 5.40 22.25 7.17
CA SER A 205 4.56 23.45 7.14
C SER A 205 3.08 23.11 7.09
N ASP A 206 2.25 24.10 7.39
CA ASP A 206 0.83 24.05 7.06
C ASP A 206 0.66 23.73 5.56
N GLY A 207 -0.18 22.75 5.24
CA GLY A 207 -0.41 22.26 3.88
C GLY A 207 0.53 21.17 3.36
N GLY A 208 1.58 20.77 4.11
CA GLY A 208 2.40 19.60 3.76
C GLY A 208 3.43 19.79 2.63
N LEU A 209 3.42 20.94 1.96
CA LEU A 209 4.23 21.21 0.76
C LEU A 209 5.66 21.68 1.05
N ARG A 210 6.00 21.93 2.31
CA ARG A 210 7.36 22.26 2.72
C ARG A 210 7.70 21.50 3.99
N HIS A 211 8.89 20.93 4.06
CA HIS A 211 9.38 20.32 5.29
C HIS A 211 10.86 20.62 5.50
N ARG A 212 11.25 20.66 6.77
CA ARG A 212 12.63 20.79 7.23
C ARG A 212 13.05 19.50 7.90
N MET A 213 14.15 18.92 7.41
CA MET A 213 14.76 17.72 7.98
C MET A 213 16.01 18.12 8.75
N GLU A 214 16.21 17.56 9.94
CA GLU A 214 17.42 17.74 10.72
C GLU A 214 18.16 16.41 10.91
N LYS A 215 19.44 16.38 10.54
CA LYS A 215 20.27 15.19 10.70
C LYS A 215 21.71 15.56 11.02
N GLY A 216 22.19 15.13 12.19
CA GLY A 216 23.59 15.31 12.61
C GLY A 216 24.02 16.79 12.68
N GLY A 217 23.15 17.68 13.18
CA GLY A 217 23.43 19.11 13.31
C GLY A 217 23.34 19.91 12.01
N ARG A 218 22.96 19.28 10.89
CA ARG A 218 22.64 19.95 9.63
C ARG A 218 21.14 19.94 9.41
N SER A 219 20.62 21.03 8.88
CA SER A 219 19.23 21.10 8.41
C SER A 219 19.17 21.25 6.90
N LEU A 220 18.15 20.67 6.30
CA LEU A 220 17.80 20.85 4.90
C LEU A 220 16.30 21.15 4.81
N THR A 221 15.97 22.22 4.10
CA THR A 221 14.58 22.59 3.86
C THR A 221 14.21 22.24 2.42
N VAL A 222 13.09 21.54 2.25
CA VAL A 222 12.62 20.98 0.98
C VAL A 222 11.20 21.46 0.69
N THR A 223 10.94 21.88 -0.54
CA THR A 223 9.58 22.15 -1.06
C THR A 223 9.14 21.04 -2.01
N LEU A 224 7.85 20.79 -2.05
CA LEU A 224 7.21 19.76 -2.84
C LEU A 224 6.25 20.42 -3.83
N ASP A 225 6.37 20.03 -5.09
CA ASP A 225 5.50 20.48 -6.17
C ASP A 225 4.86 19.27 -6.85
N CYS A 226 3.58 19.41 -7.19
CA CYS A 226 2.78 18.37 -7.85
C CYS A 226 2.44 18.81 -9.27
N THR A 227 2.62 17.90 -10.21
CA THR A 227 2.14 18.05 -11.59
C THR A 227 1.25 16.89 -11.96
N ARG A 228 0.19 17.17 -12.72
CA ARG A 228 -0.69 16.17 -13.32
C ARG A 228 -0.57 16.29 -14.84
N THR A 229 -0.24 15.20 -15.49
CA THR A 229 -0.09 15.12 -16.95
C THR A 229 -0.86 13.91 -17.48
N HIS A 230 -1.19 13.94 -18.76
CA HIS A 230 -1.75 12.80 -19.46
C HIS A 230 -0.75 12.36 -20.53
N GLU A 231 -0.17 11.18 -20.38
CA GLU A 231 0.96 10.71 -21.19
C GLU A 231 0.65 9.33 -21.74
N ASN A 232 0.75 9.14 -23.06
CA ASN A 232 0.50 7.84 -23.72
C ASN A 232 -0.85 7.19 -23.33
N GLY A 233 -1.89 8.00 -23.11
CA GLY A 233 -3.22 7.51 -22.75
C GLY A 233 -3.43 7.19 -21.27
N VAL A 234 -2.48 7.55 -20.39
CA VAL A 234 -2.57 7.32 -18.95
C VAL A 234 -2.34 8.60 -18.16
N ASP A 235 -3.04 8.73 -17.03
CA ASP A 235 -2.82 9.83 -16.10
C ASP A 235 -1.58 9.61 -15.26
N VAL A 236 -0.80 10.68 -15.13
CA VAL A 236 0.48 10.69 -14.44
C VAL A 236 0.47 11.80 -13.40
N VAL A 237 0.77 11.43 -12.16
CA VAL A 237 1.00 12.37 -11.05
C VAL A 237 2.49 12.35 -10.74
N THR A 238 3.14 13.51 -10.76
CA THR A 238 4.55 13.64 -10.40
C THR A 238 4.74 14.63 -9.28
N TRP A 239 5.33 14.15 -8.19
CA TRP A 239 5.80 14.96 -7.08
C TRP A 239 7.30 15.17 -7.18
N THR A 240 7.76 16.42 -7.13
CA THR A 240 9.19 16.77 -7.11
C THR A 240 9.56 17.43 -5.80
N HIS A 241 10.70 17.02 -5.23
CA HIS A 241 11.20 17.53 -3.96
C HIS A 241 12.46 18.36 -4.22
N THR A 242 12.39 19.66 -3.99
CA THR A 242 13.44 20.62 -4.33
C THR A 242 14.06 21.20 -3.08
N ALA A 243 15.40 21.19 -2.99
CA ALA A 243 16.10 21.85 -1.90
C ALA A 243 15.89 23.36 -1.98
N THR A 244 15.58 23.99 -0.86
CA THR A 244 15.45 25.46 -0.78
C THR A 244 16.65 26.14 -0.16
N ASP A 245 17.50 25.37 0.54
CA ASP A 245 18.71 25.87 1.20
C ASP A 245 19.90 24.90 1.03
N GLY A 246 21.06 25.35 1.50
CA GLY A 246 22.31 24.60 1.40
C GLY A 246 22.94 24.61 0.01
N GLN A 247 23.93 23.72 -0.19
CA GLN A 247 24.75 23.66 -1.41
C GLN A 247 23.98 23.23 -2.67
N HIS A 248 22.76 22.71 -2.51
CA HIS A 248 21.91 22.20 -3.58
C HIS A 248 20.63 23.03 -3.74
N ALA A 249 20.57 24.24 -3.18
CA ALA A 249 19.40 25.10 -3.27
C ALA A 249 18.96 25.31 -4.74
N GLY A 250 17.67 25.12 -5.00
CA GLY A 250 17.08 25.16 -6.34
C GLY A 250 17.16 23.84 -7.11
N GLU A 251 17.86 22.82 -6.60
CA GLU A 251 18.00 21.54 -7.28
C GLU A 251 17.01 20.49 -6.73
N THR A 252 16.43 19.70 -7.64
CA THR A 252 15.60 18.54 -7.27
C THR A 252 16.45 17.45 -6.63
N LEU A 253 15.98 16.95 -5.49
CA LEU A 253 16.63 15.91 -4.67
C LEU A 253 16.03 14.53 -4.92
N THR A 254 14.70 14.48 -5.00
CA THR A 254 13.92 13.26 -5.24
C THR A 254 12.68 13.59 -6.07
N TYR A 255 12.11 12.57 -6.69
CA TYR A 255 10.76 12.66 -7.26
C TYR A 255 10.01 11.35 -7.06
N ASP A 256 8.69 11.44 -7.05
CA ASP A 256 7.77 10.31 -7.07
C ASP A 256 6.81 10.48 -8.24
N ARG A 257 6.96 9.62 -9.26
CA ARG A 257 6.12 9.62 -10.45
C ARG A 257 5.19 8.41 -10.43
N PHE A 258 3.89 8.64 -10.52
CA PHE A 258 2.85 7.63 -10.51
C PHE A 258 2.12 7.62 -11.84
N ALA A 259 2.20 6.53 -12.59
CA ALA A 259 1.33 6.30 -13.74
C ALA A 259 0.15 5.40 -13.33
N VAL A 260 -1.08 5.84 -13.59
CA VAL A 260 -2.30 5.15 -13.19
C VAL A 260 -2.95 4.54 -14.44
N ASN A 261 -2.99 3.21 -14.51
CA ASN A 261 -3.60 2.49 -15.62
C ASN A 261 -4.93 1.90 -15.15
N PRO A 262 -6.01 2.01 -15.94
CA PRO A 262 -7.24 1.28 -15.66
C PRO A 262 -7.00 -0.23 -15.61
N ALA A 263 -7.65 -0.89 -14.65
CA ALA A 263 -7.66 -2.35 -14.55
C ALA A 263 -9.07 -2.84 -14.17
N PRO A 264 -9.45 -4.09 -14.49
CA PRO A 264 -10.72 -4.64 -14.05
C PRO A 264 -10.88 -4.51 -12.52
N GLY A 265 -11.94 -3.83 -12.08
CA GLY A 265 -12.25 -3.59 -10.67
C GLY A 265 -11.39 -2.55 -9.93
N GLY A 266 -10.47 -1.86 -10.62
CA GLY A 266 -9.56 -0.93 -9.96
C GLY A 266 -8.53 -0.29 -10.89
N SER A 267 -7.31 -0.13 -10.39
CA SER A 267 -6.22 0.54 -11.10
C SER A 267 -4.88 -0.13 -10.86
N GLU A 268 -4.03 -0.15 -11.88
CA GLU A 268 -2.61 -0.49 -11.76
C GLU A 268 -1.78 0.79 -11.63
N ILE A 269 -1.17 0.97 -10.46
CA ILE A 269 -0.28 2.09 -10.18
C ILE A 269 1.16 1.64 -10.43
N VAL A 270 1.85 2.36 -11.31
CA VAL A 270 3.30 2.24 -11.49
C VAL A 270 3.96 3.45 -10.84
N ARG A 271 4.56 3.24 -9.66
CA ARG A 271 5.36 4.27 -8.99
C ARG A 271 6.82 4.12 -9.41
N THR A 272 7.42 5.20 -9.88
CA THR A 272 8.86 5.35 -10.07
C THR A 272 9.37 6.41 -9.10
N ALA A 273 10.19 6.00 -8.13
CA ALA A 273 10.80 6.88 -7.14
C ALA A 273 12.25 7.15 -7.53
N GLY A 274 12.57 8.39 -7.87
CA GLY A 274 13.92 8.84 -8.20
C GLY A 274 14.58 9.53 -7.03
N ARG A 275 15.88 9.31 -6.84
CA ARG A 275 16.69 9.97 -5.81
C ARG A 275 18.07 10.34 -6.30
N ARG A 276 18.51 11.54 -5.93
CA ARG A 276 19.88 11.99 -6.16
C ARG A 276 20.84 11.24 -5.27
N THR A 277 22.06 11.03 -5.75
CA THR A 277 23.12 10.41 -4.97
C THR A 277 24.25 11.39 -4.71
N PHE A 278 24.70 11.44 -3.46
CA PHE A 278 25.77 12.35 -3.04
C PHE A 278 27.06 11.58 -2.77
N GLY A 279 28.18 12.10 -3.30
CA GLY A 279 29.53 11.64 -3.00
C GLY A 279 29.94 10.25 -3.51
N LEU A 280 31.21 9.92 -3.32
CA LEU A 280 31.82 8.61 -3.67
C LEU A 280 31.33 7.47 -2.76
N LEU A 281 31.12 7.72 -1.46
CA LEU A 281 30.57 6.72 -0.54
C LEU A 281 29.11 6.35 -0.85
N GLY A 282 28.28 7.32 -1.27
CA GLY A 282 26.92 7.06 -1.72
C GLY A 282 26.85 6.28 -3.05
N ARG A 283 27.96 6.26 -3.80
CA ARG A 283 28.13 5.38 -4.96
C ARG A 283 28.53 3.96 -4.59
N LEU A 284 29.40 3.80 -3.59
CA LEU A 284 29.91 2.51 -3.12
C LEU A 284 28.90 1.72 -2.28
N LEU A 285 28.07 2.40 -1.48
CA LEU A 285 27.07 1.78 -0.60
C LEU A 285 25.70 1.58 -1.26
N SER A 286 25.61 1.75 -2.60
CA SER A 286 24.35 1.68 -3.31
C SER A 286 23.60 0.36 -3.11
N PRO A 287 24.24 -0.84 -3.14
CA PRO A 287 23.49 -2.09 -3.01
C PRO A 287 22.75 -2.21 -1.68
N VAL A 288 23.33 -1.71 -0.59
CA VAL A 288 22.70 -1.70 0.74
C VAL A 288 21.57 -0.66 0.79
N HIS A 289 21.81 0.52 0.23
CA HIS A 289 20.82 1.59 0.14
C HIS A 289 19.66 1.24 -0.82
N ASP A 290 19.90 0.39 -1.81
CA ASP A 290 18.91 -0.15 -2.74
C ASP A 290 18.10 -1.25 -2.07
N LEU A 291 18.68 -2.04 -1.14
CA LEU A 291 17.93 -2.99 -0.31
C LEU A 291 16.98 -2.29 0.67
N PHE A 292 17.47 -1.28 1.41
CA PHE A 292 16.62 -0.48 2.30
C PHE A 292 15.64 0.40 1.53
N GLY A 293 16.04 0.94 0.37
CA GLY A 293 15.15 1.66 -0.56
C GLY A 293 14.04 0.77 -1.10
N SER A 294 14.37 -0.48 -1.43
CA SER A 294 13.40 -1.48 -1.88
C SER A 294 12.39 -1.82 -0.78
N TRP A 295 12.84 -1.91 0.47
CA TRP A 295 11.93 -2.15 1.58
C TRP A 295 11.02 -0.94 1.84
N GLY A 296 11.60 0.27 1.84
CA GLY A 296 10.88 1.52 2.01
C GLY A 296 9.81 1.72 0.93
N ILE A 297 10.16 1.61 -0.36
CA ILE A 297 9.22 1.86 -1.46
C ILE A 297 8.00 0.93 -1.41
N LEU A 298 8.17 -0.32 -0.94
CA LEU A 298 7.07 -1.27 -0.80
C LEU A 298 6.13 -0.94 0.36
N HIS A 299 6.66 -0.64 1.55
CA HIS A 299 5.85 -0.22 2.69
C HIS A 299 5.12 1.08 2.43
N THR A 300 5.78 2.00 1.74
CA THR A 300 5.19 3.25 1.30
C THR A 300 4.09 3.04 0.27
N MET A 301 4.26 2.15 -0.71
CA MET A 301 3.18 1.80 -1.63
C MET A 301 1.98 1.21 -0.92
N GLN A 302 2.21 0.34 0.06
CA GLN A 302 1.13 -0.19 0.89
C GLN A 302 0.41 0.93 1.65
N ALA A 303 1.14 1.86 2.26
CA ALA A 303 0.56 3.01 2.96
C ALA A 303 -0.30 3.87 2.01
N ILE A 304 0.17 4.12 0.78
CA ILE A 304 -0.59 4.81 -0.26
C ILE A 304 -1.88 4.07 -0.57
N THR A 305 -1.84 2.74 -0.77
CA THR A 305 -3.05 1.94 -1.02
C THR A 305 -4.06 2.06 0.12
N PHE A 306 -3.62 2.04 1.38
CA PHE A 306 -4.48 2.30 2.54
C PHE A 306 -5.09 3.70 2.50
N GLY A 307 -4.28 4.73 2.23
CA GLY A 307 -4.75 6.12 2.14
C GLY A 307 -5.79 6.33 1.04
N ILE A 308 -5.62 5.68 -0.11
CA ILE A 308 -6.60 5.69 -1.21
C ILE A 308 -7.90 4.98 -0.79
N ALA A 309 -7.78 3.79 -0.21
CA ALA A 309 -8.92 2.99 0.20
C ALA A 309 -9.78 3.68 1.27
N ASP A 310 -9.15 4.43 2.17
CA ASP A 310 -9.85 5.16 3.24
C ASP A 310 -10.63 6.37 2.74
N ARG A 311 -10.38 6.82 1.52
CA ARG A 311 -11.13 7.88 0.85
C ARG A 311 -12.31 7.34 0.04
N GLN A 312 -12.39 6.02 -0.13
CA GLN A 312 -13.53 5.40 -0.78
C GLN A 312 -14.68 5.27 0.24
N PRO A 313 -15.94 5.50 -0.19
CA PRO A 313 -17.09 5.20 0.65
C PRO A 313 -17.10 3.70 1.01
N SER A 314 -17.35 3.39 2.29
CA SER A 314 -17.47 2.02 2.82
C SER A 314 -18.88 1.47 2.61
#